data_AF-M7XKT3-F1
#
_entry.id   AF-M7XKT3-F1
#
_cell.length_a   1.000
_cell.length_b   1.000
_cell.length_c   1.000
_cell.angle_alpha   90.00
_cell.angle_beta   90.00
_cell.angle_gamma   90.00
#
_symmetry.space_group_name_H-M   'P 1'
#
loop_
_entity.id
_entity.type
_entity.pdbx_description
1 polymer ?
#
loop_
_entity_poly.entity_id
_entity_poly.type
_entity_poly.pdbx_seq_one_letter_code
_entity_poly.pdbx_strand_id
1 'polypeptide(L)' 'MQITGRSKSYAYNLLKKIKIYFNKAPHQLVTVDEYAEFHGISRDVILSYL' A
#
# COMPACT_ATOMS: atom_id res chain seq x y z
N MET A 1 3.86 -8.99 8.12
CA MET A 1 4.40 -8.03 7.14
C MET A 1 4.96 -6.87 7.93
N GLN A 2 6.20 -6.44 7.68
CA GLN A 2 6.87 -5.46 8.55
C GLN A 2 6.21 -4.08 8.51
N ILE A 3 5.70 -3.66 7.35
CA ILE A 3 5.05 -2.34 7.18
C ILE A 3 3.74 -2.21 7.96
N THR A 4 2.86 -3.22 7.92
CA THR A 4 1.53 -3.15 8.56
C THR A 4 1.46 -3.85 9.92
N GLY A 5 2.49 -4.60 10.31
CA GLY A 5 2.46 -5.49 11.47
C GLY A 5 1.44 -6.64 11.39
N ARG A 6 0.75 -6.82 10.25
CA ARG A 6 -0.38 -7.74 10.09
C ARG A 6 -0.01 -8.95 9.21
N SER A 7 -0.95 -9.88 9.07
CA SER A 7 -0.82 -11.07 8.21
C SER A 7 -0.66 -10.68 6.73
N LYS A 8 -0.08 -11.58 5.92
CA LYS A 8 0.07 -11.37 4.48
C LYS A 8 -1.29 -11.16 3.79
N SER A 9 -2.32 -11.90 4.18
CA SER A 9 -3.67 -11.77 3.62
C SER A 9 -4.27 -10.38 3.86
N TYR A 10 -4.04 -9.79 5.04
CA TYR A 10 -4.46 -8.42 5.33
C TYR A 10 -3.78 -7.42 4.38
N ALA A 11 -2.49 -7.60 4.13
CA ALA A 11 -1.74 -6.76 3.21
C ALA A 11 -2.28 -6.81 1.78
N TYR A 12 -2.59 -8.00 1.25
CA TYR A 12 -3.18 -8.13 -0.08
C TYR A 12 -4.56 -7.47 -0.17
N ASN A 13 -5.39 -7.63 0.87
CA ASN A 13 -6.68 -6.94 0.94
C ASN A 13 -6.52 -5.42 0.98
N LEU A 14 -5.51 -4.92 1.70
CA LEU A 14 -5.18 -3.51 1.77
C LEU A 14 -4.74 -2.97 0.39
N LEU A 15 -3.83 -3.66 -0.30
CA LEU A 15 -3.42 -3.30 -1.67
C LEU A 15 -4.62 -3.28 -2.62
N LYS A 16 -5.57 -4.22 -2.48
CA LYS A 16 -6.81 -4.20 -3.27
C LYS A 16 -7.65 -2.96 -2.99
N LYS A 17 -7.79 -2.55 -1.73
CA LYS A 17 -8.50 -1.30 -1.36
C LYS A 17 -7.81 -0.07 -1.96
N ILE A 18 -6.48 -0.03 -1.93
CA ILE A 18 -5.70 1.06 -2.52
C ILE A 18 -5.93 1.13 -4.03
N LYS A 19 -5.90 -0.02 -4.73
CA LYS A 19 -6.23 -0.07 -6.17
C LYS A 19 -7.63 0.46 -6.46
N ILE A 20 -8.63 0.12 -5.64
CA ILE A 20 -10.00 0.63 -5.80
C ILE A 20 -10.05 2.14 -5.56
N TYR A 21 -9.36 2.65 -4.53
CA TYR A 21 -9.28 4.09 -4.23
C TYR A 21 -8.72 4.90 -5.40
N PHE A 22 -7.65 4.42 -6.03
CA PHE A 22 -7.03 5.05 -7.21
C PHE A 22 -7.64 4.61 -8.55
N ASN A 23 -8.78 3.89 -8.55
CA ASN A 23 -9.46 3.41 -9.75
C ASN A 23 -8.55 2.61 -10.72
N LYS A 24 -7.61 1.84 -10.18
CA LYS A 24 -6.63 1.07 -10.94
C LYS A 24 -7.21 -0.20 -11.55
N ALA A 25 -6.72 -0.52 -12.74
CA ALA A 25 -7.01 -1.80 -13.37
C ALA A 25 -6.36 -2.97 -12.57
N PRO A 26 -6.91 -4.19 -12.64
CA PRO A 26 -6.45 -5.32 -11.82
C PRO A 26 -4.95 -5.65 -11.96
N HIS A 27 -4.42 -5.47 -13.18
CA HIS A 27 -3.03 -5.72 -13.53
C HIS A 27 -2.07 -4.61 -13.06
N GLN A 28 -2.57 -3.41 -12.77
CA GLN A 28 -1.72 -2.32 -12.30
C GLN A 28 -1.31 -2.56 -10.85
N LEU A 29 -0.08 -2.18 -10.51
CA LEU A 29 0.48 -2.29 -9.17
C LEU A 29 0.25 -1.00 -8.37
N VAL A 30 0.37 -1.12 -7.06
CA VAL A 30 0.39 0.02 -6.13
C VAL A 30 1.84 0.44 -5.96
N THR A 31 2.12 1.72 -6.19
CA THR A 31 3.44 2.32 -5.97
C THR A 31 3.63 2.71 -4.51
N VAL A 32 4.88 2.96 -4.10
CA VAL A 32 5.17 3.42 -2.73
C VAL A 32 4.52 4.78 -2.47
N ASP A 33 4.49 5.66 -3.47
CA ASP A 33 3.84 6.98 -3.39
C ASP A 33 2.33 6.86 -3.15
N GLU A 34 1.63 5.98 -3.89
CA GLU A 34 0.19 5.74 -3.70
C GLU A 34 -0.12 5.09 -2.36
N TYR A 35 0.77 4.20 -1.90
CA TYR A 35 0.67 3.62 -0.57
C TYR A 35 0.82 4.69 0.51
N ALA A 36 1.80 5.58 0.36
CA ALA A 36 2.06 6.71 1.25
C ALA A 36 0.86 7.66 1.32
N GLU A 37 0.32 8.04 0.16
CA GLU A 37 -0.84 8.93 0.05
C GLU A 37 -2.10 8.32 0.67
N PHE A 38 -2.39 7.04 0.37
CA PHE A 38 -3.55 6.35 0.95
C PHE A 38 -3.49 6.26 2.47
N HIS A 39 -2.28 6.11 3.03
CA HIS A 39 -2.07 6.01 4.47
C HIS A 39 -1.87 7.36 5.17
N GLY A 40 -1.67 8.45 4.42
CA GLY A 40 -1.31 9.76 4.96
C GLY A 40 0.06 9.78 5.66
N ILE A 41 0.97 8.89 5.25
CA ILE A 41 2.32 8.74 5.83
C ILE A 41 3.33 9.24 4.81
N SER A 42 4.42 9.87 5.26
CA SER A 42 5.48 10.30 4.35
C SER A 42 6.15 9.11 3.65
N ARG A 43 6.45 9.26 2.37
CA ARG A 43 7.13 8.24 1.55
C ARG A 43 8.45 7.81 2.17
N ASP A 44 9.25 8.74 2.66
CA ASP A 44 10.55 8.46 3.27
C ASP A 44 10.45 7.52 4.49
N VAL A 45 9.37 7.68 5.27
CA VAL A 45 9.09 6.81 6.42
C VAL A 45 8.84 5.39 5.92
N ILE A 46 8.04 5.21 4.86
CA ILE A 46 7.76 3.89 4.30
C ILE A 46 9.00 3.24 3.69
N LEU A 47 9.83 4.01 3.00
CA LEU A 47 11.10 3.54 2.44
C LEU A 47 12.08 3.05 3.53
N SER A 48 12.02 3.61 4.74
CA SER A 48 12.83 3.14 5.87
C SER A 48 12.46 1.74 6.38
N TYR A 49 11.27 1.23 6.03
CA TYR A 49 10.77 -0.09 6.44
C TYR A 49 10.82 -1.15 5.33
N LEU A 50 11.33 -0.81 4.15
CA LEU A 50 11.50 -1.70 2.98
C LEU A 50 12.88 -2.36 2.99
#